data_AF-A0A1G1PXG5-F1
#
_entry.id   AF-A0A1G1PXG5-F1
#
_cell.length_a   1.000
_cell.length_b   1.000
_cell.length_c   1.000
_cell.angle_alpha   90.00
_cell.angle_beta   90.00
_cell.angle_gamma   90.00
#
_symmetry.space_group_name_H-M   'P 1'
#
loop_
_entity.id
_entity.type
_entity.pdbx_description
1 polymer ?
#
loop_
_entity_poly.entity_id
_entity_poly.type
_entity_poly.pdbx_seq_one_letter_code
_entity_poly.pdbx_strand_id
1 'polypeptide(L)' 'MKQIQIALQNAGYDPGVIDGLMGSRSRKAIRDFQKDNGLDITGKIDKATWEKLRIYLHRKVK' A
#
# COMPACT_ATOMS: atom_id res chain seq x y z
N MET A 1 4.75 -8.48 5.19
CA MET A 1 4.92 -7.01 5.34
C MET A 1 5.62 -6.34 4.17
N LYS A 2 6.80 -6.80 3.70
CA LYS A 2 7.49 -6.23 2.53
C LYS A 2 6.60 -6.15 1.27
N GLN A 3 5.78 -7.17 1.04
CA GLN A 3 4.84 -7.20 -0.09
C GLN A 3 3.88 -5.99 -0.12
N ILE A 4 3.40 -5.52 1.04
CA ILE A 4 2.52 -4.34 1.09
C ILE A 4 3.28 -3.09 0.62
N GLN A 5 4.52 -2.91 1.06
CA GLN A 5 5.34 -1.77 0.63
C GLN A 5 5.67 -1.87 -0.86
N ILE A 6 6.04 -3.06 -1.36
CA ILE A 6 6.24 -3.29 -2.80
C ILE A 6 4.97 -2.94 -3.59
N ALA A 7 3.81 -3.40 -3.12
CA ALA A 7 2.55 -3.14 -3.79
C ALA A 7 2.16 -1.66 -3.76
N LEU A 8 2.42 -0.95 -2.66
CA LEU A 8 2.23 0.50 -2.56
C LEU A 8 3.14 1.24 -3.54
N GLN A 9 4.43 0.86 -3.60
CA GLN A 9 5.39 1.41 -4.55
C GLN A 9 4.91 1.19 -6.00
N ASN A 10 4.49 -0.02 -6.34
CA ASN A 10 3.99 -0.37 -7.68
C ASN A 10 2.65 0.32 -8.00
N ALA A 11 1.86 0.66 -6.99
CA ALA A 11 0.64 1.45 -7.12
C ALA A 11 0.90 2.97 -7.22
N GLY A 12 2.16 3.41 -7.13
CA GLY A 12 2.57 4.81 -7.26
C GLY A 12 2.69 5.59 -5.95
N TYR A 13 2.62 4.93 -4.79
CA TYR A 13 2.74 5.56 -3.48
C TYR A 13 4.13 5.33 -2.90
N ASP A 14 4.64 6.26 -2.08
CA ASP A 14 5.94 6.11 -1.40
C ASP A 14 5.79 5.53 0.01
N PRO A 15 6.00 4.21 0.22
CA PRO A 15 6.00 3.62 1.56
C PRO A 15 7.28 3.93 2.35
N GLY A 16 8.29 4.56 1.74
CA GLY A 16 9.65 4.62 2.24
C GLY A 16 10.43 3.33 1.96
N VAL A 17 11.34 2.98 2.87
CA VAL A 17 12.20 1.80 2.71
C VAL A 17 11.37 0.53 2.73
N ILE A 18 11.59 -0.37 1.77
CA ILE A 18 10.93 -1.69 1.70
C ILE A 18 11.68 -2.68 2.62
N ASP A 19 11.58 -2.43 3.92
CA ASP A 19 12.22 -3.18 4.99
C ASP A 19 11.28 -4.19 5.67
N GLY A 20 9.97 -4.08 5.43
CA GLY A 20 8.92 -4.86 6.10
C GLY A 20 8.40 -4.20 7.37
N LEU A 21 8.87 -3.00 7.71
CA LEU A 21 8.42 -2.22 8.86
C LEU A 21 7.38 -1.20 8.42
N MET A 22 6.20 -1.24 9.05
CA MET A 22 5.15 -0.28 8.77
C MET A 22 5.41 1.02 9.54
N GLY A 23 6.37 1.82 9.06
CA GLY A 23 6.72 3.13 9.60
C GLY A 23 5.69 4.22 9.30
N SER A 24 6.00 5.46 9.67
CA SER A 24 5.15 6.63 9.40
C SER A 24 4.88 6.83 7.90
N ARG A 25 5.91 6.61 7.05
CA ARG A 25 5.79 6.68 5.58
C ARG A 25 4.86 5.60 5.04
N SER A 26 5.08 4.34 5.39
CA SER A 26 4.18 3.22 5.02
C SER A 26 2.73 3.52 5.41
N ARG A 27 2.48 3.98 6.65
CA ARG A 27 1.12 4.34 7.10
C ARG A 27 0.53 5.51 6.31
N LYS A 28 1.34 6.49 5.92
CA LYS A 28 0.89 7.60 5.06
C LYS A 28 0.51 7.07 3.68
N ALA A 29 1.36 6.29 3.04
CA ALA A 29 1.09 5.66 1.75
C ALA A 29 -0.20 4.81 1.77
N ILE A 30 -0.44 4.08 2.87
CA ILE A 30 -1.69 3.33 3.05
C ILE A 30 -2.91 4.25 3.11
N ARG A 31 -2.83 5.36 3.85
CA ARG A 31 -3.94 6.32 3.93
C ARG A 31 -4.23 6.97 2.58
N ASP A 32 -3.18 7.35 1.87
CA ASP A 32 -3.32 7.95 0.53
C ASP A 32 -3.94 6.93 -0.43
N PHE A 33 -3.46 5.69 -0.43
CA PHE A 33 -4.05 4.60 -1.21
C PHE A 33 -5.52 4.35 -0.87
N GLN A 34 -5.87 4.31 0.42
CA GLN A 34 -7.25 4.13 0.87
C GLN A 34 -8.15 5.25 0.39
N LYS A 35 -7.71 6.51 0.53
CA LYS A 35 -8.43 7.69 0.07
C LYS A 35 -8.71 7.62 -1.43
N ASP A 36 -7.70 7.33 -2.24
CA ASP A 36 -7.81 7.33 -3.70
C ASP A 36 -8.64 6.15 -4.23
N ASN A 37 -8.78 5.09 -3.42
CA ASN A 37 -9.56 3.90 -3.76
C ASN A 37 -10.96 3.85 -3.11
N GLY A 38 -11.37 4.92 -2.42
CA GLY A 38 -12.67 5.01 -1.74
C GLY A 38 -12.83 4.03 -0.59
N LEU A 39 -11.74 3.70 0.12
CA LEU A 39 -11.71 2.85 1.30
C LEU A 39 -11.70 3.69 2.59
N ASP A 40 -12.02 3.05 3.71
CA ASP A 40 -11.85 3.65 5.03
C ASP A 40 -10.38 4.01 5.27
N ILE A 41 -10.12 5.29 5.56
CA ILE A 41 -8.78 5.85 5.73
C ILE A 41 -8.24 5.52 7.15
N THR A 42 -7.92 4.26 7.38
CA THR A 42 -7.44 3.76 8.68
C THR A 42 -5.93 3.87 8.82
N GLY A 43 -5.19 3.92 7.71
CA GLY A 43 -3.73 3.82 7.69
C GLY A 43 -3.19 2.47 8.13
N LYS A 44 -4.07 1.47 8.23
CA LYS A 44 -3.76 0.06 8.52
C LYS A 44 -4.14 -0.78 7.31
N ILE A 45 -3.47 -1.91 7.13
CA ILE A 45 -3.86 -2.88 6.10
C ILE A 45 -4.96 -3.76 6.65
N ASP A 46 -6.19 -3.48 6.23
CA ASP A 46 -7.33 -4.39 6.40
C ASP A 46 -7.53 -5.27 5.16
N LYS A 47 -8.52 -6.16 5.23
CA LYS A 47 -8.83 -7.09 4.14
C LYS A 47 -9.18 -6.36 2.84
N ALA A 48 -9.95 -5.28 2.91
CA ALA A 48 -10.38 -4.51 1.75
C ALA A 48 -9.20 -3.77 1.09
N THR A 49 -8.33 -3.18 1.90
CA THR A 49 -7.09 -2.55 1.46
C THR A 49 -6.17 -3.56 0.80
N TRP A 50 -5.96 -4.73 1.42
CA TRP A 50 -5.12 -5.77 0.85
C TRP A 50 -5.68 -6.34 -0.47
N GLU A 51 -6.98 -6.51 -0.57
CA GLU A 51 -7.65 -7.01 -1.77
C GLU A 51 -7.42 -6.12 -2.98
N LYS A 52 -7.52 -4.80 -2.81
CA LYS A 52 -7.19 -3.85 -3.89
C LYS A 52 -5.68 -3.75 -4.12
N LEU A 53 -4.87 -3.86 -3.08
CA LEU A 53 -3.42 -3.63 -3.17
C LEU A 53 -2.67 -4.83 -3.79
N ARG A 54 -3.11 -6.07 -3.56
CA ARG A 54 -2.41 -7.29 -4.05
C ARG A 54 -2.31 -7.40 -5.57
N ILE A 55 -3.15 -6.70 -6.32
CA ILE A 55 -3.07 -6.69 -7.79
C ILE A 55 -1.79 -6.01 -8.29
N TYR A 56 -1.26 -5.06 -7.51
CA TYR A 56 -0.02 -4.33 -7.81
C TYR A 56 1.24 -5.14 -7.49
N LEU A 57 1.12 -6.32 -6.87
CA LEU A 57 2.26 -7.24 -6.68
C LEU A 57 2.65 -7.98 -7.96
N HIS A 58 1.66 -8.36 -8.76
CA HIS A 58 1.84 -9.25 -9.90
C HIS A 58 1.82 -8.50 -11.23
N ARG A 59 1.28 -7.29 -11.22
CA ARG A 59 1.20 -6.44 -12.41
C ARG A 59 2.45 -5.58 -12.49
N LYS A 60 3.44 -6.02 -13.28
CA LYS A 60 4.39 -5.07 -13.86
C LYS A 60 3.55 -4.11 -14.70
N VAL A 61 3.37 -2.89 -14.21
CA VAL A 61 2.81 -1.82 -15.03
C VAL A 61 3.78 -1.68 -16.20
N LYS A 62 3.28 -2.01 -17.40
CA LYS A 62 4.05 -2.00 -18.64
C LYS A 62 4.19 -0.58 -19.15
#